data_AF-A0A4E0QTR7-F1
#
_entry.id   AF-A0A4E0QTR7-F1
#
_cell.length_a   1.000
_cell.length_b   1.000
_cell.length_c   1.000
_cell.angle_alpha   90.00
_cell.angle_beta   90.00
_cell.angle_gamma   90.00
#
_symmetry.space_group_name_H-M   'P 1'
#
loop_
_entity.id
_entity.type
_entity.pdbx_description
1 polymer ?
#
loop_
_entity_poly.entity_id
_entity_poly.type
_entity_poly.pdbx_seq_one_letter_code
_entity_poly.pdbx_strand_id
1 'polypeptide(L)'
;MNDFRIELSHYLEQKKRQLEQAPYGLYAIVPAYQDNNWQISPGIIFCLEYQQTSQTYENINPLQTFFLVYVLDNGSIKYNFTRPKETLLIFQKLCVGKTEAYQDLCRLFDRETKEGAEMAFYNNLLDQAVASIVRLFKKRHFGSLFAGRGGKLLDTQQQIKDSEDFELLSWLVIQ
;
A
#
# COMPACT_ATOMS: atom_id res chain seq x y z
N MET A 1 -13.29 -16.60 -1.87
CA MET A 1 -13.15 -15.38 -1.02
C MET A 1 -13.07 -15.73 0.46
N ASN A 2 -13.76 -16.78 0.92
CA ASN A 2 -13.64 -17.29 2.29
C ASN A 2 -12.26 -17.93 2.55
N ASP A 3 -11.73 -18.69 1.57
CA ASP A 3 -10.47 -19.42 1.73
C ASP A 3 -9.26 -18.52 1.98
N PHE A 4 -9.17 -17.38 1.29
CA PHE A 4 -8.09 -16.40 1.52
C PHE A 4 -8.11 -15.84 2.95
N ARG A 5 -9.28 -15.56 3.50
CA ARG A 5 -9.40 -15.06 4.88
C ARG A 5 -8.98 -16.13 5.88
N ILE A 6 -9.35 -17.39 5.65
CA ILE A 6 -9.02 -18.52 6.51
C ILE A 6 -7.51 -18.81 6.46
N GLU A 7 -6.91 -18.89 5.27
CA GLU A 7 -5.47 -19.07 5.10
C GLU A 7 -4.68 -17.94 5.74
N LEU A 8 -5.12 -16.69 5.55
CA LEU A 8 -4.49 -15.52 6.15
C LEU A 8 -4.59 -15.54 7.68
N SER A 9 -5.77 -15.83 8.23
CA SER A 9 -5.97 -15.95 9.69
C SER A 9 -5.05 -17.00 10.30
N HIS A 10 -4.96 -18.18 9.68
CA HIS A 10 -4.10 -19.25 10.17
C HIS A 10 -2.62 -18.88 10.12
N TYR A 11 -2.16 -18.22 9.05
CA TYR A 11 -0.80 -17.72 8.96
C TYR A 11 -0.50 -16.64 10.01
N LEU A 12 -1.43 -15.70 10.21
CA LEU A 12 -1.31 -14.64 11.23
C LEU A 12 -1.19 -15.23 12.64
N GLU A 13 -2.00 -16.22 12.98
CA GLU A 13 -1.93 -16.88 14.30
C GLU A 13 -0.59 -17.57 14.53
N GLN A 14 -0.05 -18.25 13.51
CA GLN A 14 1.22 -18.96 13.61
C GLN A 14 2.44 -18.03 13.67
N LYS A 15 2.33 -16.81 13.14
CA LYS A 15 3.46 -15.89 12.93
C LYS A 15 3.33 -14.56 13.67
N LYS A 16 2.32 -14.40 14.51
CA LYS A 16 1.96 -13.14 15.20
C LYS A 16 3.14 -12.42 15.85
N ARG A 17 3.92 -13.12 16.69
CA ARG A 17 5.08 -12.52 17.38
C ARG A 17 6.18 -12.02 16.43
N GLN A 18 6.39 -12.69 15.30
CA GLN A 18 7.40 -12.29 14.32
C GLN A 18 6.96 -11.04 13.54
N LEU A 19 5.66 -10.93 13.28
CA LEU A 19 5.06 -9.79 12.59
C LEU A 19 5.02 -8.54 13.48
N GLU A 20 4.70 -8.69 14.77
CA GLU A 20 4.67 -7.58 15.73
C GLU A 20 6.06 -6.97 15.99
N GLN A 21 7.14 -7.71 15.73
CA GLN A 21 8.52 -7.27 15.91
C GLN A 21 9.20 -6.84 14.60
N ALA A 22 8.48 -6.90 13.47
CA ALA A 22 9.05 -6.55 12.19
C ALA A 22 9.32 -5.03 12.11
N PRO A 23 10.51 -4.63 11.60
CA PRO A 23 10.79 -3.21 11.41
C PRO A 23 9.89 -2.63 10.32
N TYR A 24 9.58 -1.34 10.46
CA TYR A 24 8.97 -0.54 9.40
C TYR A 24 9.92 -0.45 8.20
N GLY A 25 9.35 -0.25 7.01
CA GLY A 25 10.11 -0.19 5.76
C GLY A 25 10.59 -1.55 5.23
N LEU A 26 10.06 -2.67 5.75
CA LEU A 26 10.37 -4.00 5.22
C LEU A 26 9.99 -4.07 3.74
N TYR A 27 10.88 -4.62 2.92
CA TYR A 27 10.65 -4.76 1.50
C TYR A 27 10.93 -6.16 0.97
N ALA A 28 10.26 -6.48 -0.13
CA ALA A 28 10.51 -7.66 -0.92
C ALA A 28 10.53 -7.29 -2.40
N ILE A 29 11.23 -8.10 -3.20
CA ILE A 29 11.36 -7.91 -4.63
C ILE A 29 10.86 -9.18 -5.31
N VAL A 30 9.97 -9.01 -6.28
CA VAL A 30 9.33 -10.11 -7.02
C VAL A 30 9.37 -9.82 -8.51
N PRO A 31 9.36 -10.86 -9.36
CA PRO A 31 9.33 -10.66 -10.79
C PRO A 31 7.98 -10.09 -11.24
N ALA A 32 7.99 -9.28 -12.30
CA ALA A 32 6.76 -9.02 -13.07
C ALA A 32 6.14 -10.35 -13.56
N TYR A 33 4.82 -10.34 -13.79
CA TYR A 33 4.09 -11.53 -14.20
C TYR A 33 3.24 -11.26 -15.43
N GLN A 34 3.25 -12.18 -16.38
CA GLN A 34 2.35 -12.14 -17.52
C GLN A 34 1.91 -13.56 -17.91
N ASP A 35 0.61 -13.73 -18.07
CA ASP A 35 0.00 -14.85 -18.78
C ASP A 35 -1.05 -14.36 -19.78
N ASN A 36 -1.81 -15.28 -20.36
CA ASN A 36 -2.82 -14.96 -21.38
C ASN A 36 -3.97 -14.07 -20.88
N ASN A 37 -4.23 -14.06 -19.57
CA ASN A 37 -5.40 -13.40 -18.97
C ASN A 37 -5.02 -12.27 -18.00
N TRP A 38 -3.77 -12.22 -17.56
CA TRP A 38 -3.33 -11.29 -16.54
C TRP A 38 -1.90 -10.81 -16.74
N GLN A 39 -1.74 -9.49 -16.76
CA GLN A 39 -0.45 -8.82 -16.76
C GLN A 39 -0.30 -7.99 -15.48
N ILE A 40 0.77 -8.28 -14.73
CA ILE A 40 1.24 -7.50 -13.59
C ILE A 40 2.57 -6.87 -14.03
N SER A 41 2.49 -5.60 -14.39
CA SER A 41 3.61 -4.81 -14.90
C SER A 41 4.65 -4.51 -13.81
N PRO A 42 5.84 -4.02 -14.18
CA PRO A 42 6.77 -3.44 -13.22
C PRO A 42 6.21 -2.23 -12.47
N GLY A 43 6.61 -2.07 -11.21
CA GLY A 43 6.13 -1.04 -10.30
C GLY A 43 6.36 -1.38 -8.83
N ILE A 44 5.68 -0.66 -7.93
CA ILE A 44 5.77 -0.84 -6.49
C ILE A 44 4.39 -0.81 -5.87
N ILE A 45 4.14 -1.75 -4.96
CA ILE A 45 3.00 -1.70 -4.05
C ILE A 45 3.48 -1.17 -2.70
N PHE A 46 2.98 0.01 -2.30
CA PHE A 46 3.22 0.59 -0.98
C PHE A 46 2.09 0.23 -0.01
N CYS A 47 2.46 -0.11 1.22
CA CYS A 47 1.57 -0.20 2.37
C CYS A 47 1.92 0.95 3.33
N LEU A 48 0.99 1.88 3.49
CA LEU A 48 1.17 3.10 4.27
C LEU A 48 0.22 3.10 5.47
N GLU A 49 0.70 3.53 6.62
CA GLU A 49 -0.10 3.72 7.83
C GLU A 49 -0.30 5.22 8.10
N TYR A 50 -1.53 5.63 8.35
CA TYR A 50 -1.87 7.00 8.72
C TYR A 50 -1.70 7.24 10.23
N GLN A 51 -0.76 8.09 10.65
CA GLN A 51 -0.38 8.19 12.06
C GLN A 51 -1.42 8.92 12.96
N GLN A 52 -2.39 9.64 12.40
CA GLN A 52 -3.37 10.37 13.21
C GLN A 52 -4.55 9.49 13.66
N THR A 53 -4.48 8.99 14.88
CA THR A 53 -5.56 8.31 15.60
C THR A 53 -6.51 9.33 16.24
N SER A 54 -7.45 9.88 15.47
CA SER A 54 -8.70 10.41 16.04
C SER A 54 -9.80 9.35 15.93
N GLN A 55 -10.53 9.11 17.02
CA GLN A 55 -11.46 7.99 17.25
C GLN A 55 -12.66 7.84 16.27
N THR A 56 -12.67 8.54 15.12
CA THR A 56 -13.86 8.71 14.26
C THR A 56 -13.73 8.05 12.87
N TYR A 57 -12.61 7.39 12.54
CA TYR A 57 -12.39 6.80 11.20
C TYR A 57 -13.17 5.49 10.93
N GLU A 58 -13.88 4.93 11.91
CA GLU A 58 -14.54 3.61 11.80
C GLU A 58 -15.59 3.52 10.67
N ASN A 59 -16.10 4.63 10.13
CA ASN A 59 -17.23 4.61 9.19
C ASN A 59 -16.88 4.79 7.70
N ILE A 60 -15.62 4.98 7.31
CA ILE A 60 -15.27 5.31 5.90
C ILE A 60 -14.29 4.30 5.25
N ASN A 61 -13.54 3.52 6.04
CA ASN A 61 -12.66 2.46 5.53
C ASN A 61 -12.57 1.30 6.55
N PRO A 62 -13.03 0.08 6.22
CA PRO A 62 -12.90 -1.08 7.10
C PRO A 62 -11.45 -1.54 7.31
N LEU A 63 -10.51 -1.08 6.45
CA LEU A 63 -9.09 -1.16 6.71
C LEU A 63 -8.71 0.05 7.56
N GLN A 64 -8.81 -0.16 8.88
CA GLN A 64 -8.17 0.63 9.93
C GLN A 64 -6.83 1.14 9.42
N THR A 65 -6.63 2.47 9.42
CA THR A 65 -5.32 3.17 9.30
C THR A 65 -4.42 2.87 8.09
N PHE A 66 -4.66 1.83 7.29
CA PHE A 66 -3.75 1.32 6.28
C PHE A 66 -4.22 1.59 4.85
N PHE A 67 -3.27 1.96 3.99
CA PHE A 67 -3.49 2.34 2.61
C PHE A 67 -2.58 1.53 1.69
N LEU A 68 -3.19 0.76 0.79
CA LEU A 68 -2.48 0.01 -0.25
C LEU A 68 -2.55 0.77 -1.57
N VAL A 69 -1.38 1.08 -2.15
CA VAL A 69 -1.30 1.79 -3.44
C VAL A 69 -0.31 1.08 -4.34
N TYR A 70 -0.77 0.73 -5.54
CA TYR A 70 0.06 0.18 -6.59
C TYR A 70 0.41 1.27 -7.61
N VAL A 71 1.69 1.62 -7.69
CA VAL A 71 2.27 2.60 -8.60
C VAL A 71 3.13 1.87 -9.63
N LEU A 72 2.98 2.18 -10.91
CA LEU A 72 3.84 1.64 -11.96
C LEU A 72 5.15 2.42 -12.05
N ASP A 73 6.19 1.84 -12.67
CA ASP A 73 7.50 2.51 -12.83
C ASP A 73 7.45 3.88 -13.50
N ASN A 74 6.42 4.14 -14.30
CA ASN A 74 6.19 5.43 -14.92
C ASN A 74 5.50 6.47 -14.01
N GLY A 75 5.31 6.17 -12.73
CA GLY A 75 4.63 7.02 -11.75
C GLY A 75 3.10 6.98 -11.79
N SER A 76 2.49 6.23 -12.70
CA SER A 76 1.03 6.14 -12.79
C SER A 76 0.43 5.22 -11.72
N ILE A 77 -0.71 5.62 -11.15
CA ILE A 77 -1.41 4.84 -10.13
C ILE A 77 -2.26 3.77 -10.81
N LYS A 78 -1.81 2.51 -10.75
CA LYS A 78 -2.56 1.36 -11.27
C LYS A 78 -3.79 1.07 -10.40
N TYR A 79 -3.58 0.96 -9.09
CA TYR A 79 -4.63 0.79 -8.09
C TYR A 79 -4.37 1.69 -6.89
N ASN A 80 -5.37 2.47 -6.51
CA ASN A 80 -5.31 3.30 -5.31
C ASN A 80 -5.90 2.56 -4.10
N PHE A 81 -5.85 3.19 -2.92
CA PHE A 81 -6.36 2.61 -1.67
C PHE A 81 -7.84 2.23 -1.66
N THR A 82 -8.62 2.68 -2.66
CA THR A 82 -10.04 2.34 -2.77
C THR A 82 -10.27 1.01 -3.48
N ARG A 83 -9.20 0.38 -3.97
CA ARG A 83 -9.19 -0.91 -4.68
C ARG A 83 -8.25 -1.91 -3.99
N PRO A 84 -8.39 -2.15 -2.67
CA PRO A 84 -7.45 -3.00 -1.94
C PRO A 84 -7.53 -4.47 -2.37
N LYS A 85 -8.68 -4.93 -2.87
CA LYS A 85 -8.88 -6.32 -3.31
C LYS A 85 -7.98 -6.65 -4.50
N GLU A 86 -7.88 -5.76 -5.48
CA GLU A 86 -7.04 -5.94 -6.66
C GLU A 86 -5.56 -6.00 -6.31
N THR A 87 -5.12 -5.13 -5.39
CA THR A 87 -3.74 -5.15 -4.88
C THR A 87 -3.45 -6.43 -4.10
N LEU A 88 -4.37 -6.91 -3.26
CA LEU A 88 -4.21 -8.16 -2.51
C LEU A 88 -4.17 -9.40 -3.43
N LEU A 89 -4.90 -9.39 -4.54
CA LEU A 89 -4.80 -10.47 -5.55
C LEU A 89 -3.41 -10.51 -6.18
N ILE A 90 -2.78 -9.35 -6.43
CA ILE A 90 -1.40 -9.29 -6.91
C ILE A 90 -0.44 -9.91 -5.89
N PHE A 91 -0.54 -9.54 -4.61
CA PHE A 91 0.24 -10.17 -3.54
C PHE A 91 0.06 -11.69 -3.53
N GLN A 92 -1.19 -12.16 -3.63
CA GLN A 92 -1.48 -13.59 -3.68
C GLN A 92 -0.75 -14.26 -4.84
N LYS A 93 -0.80 -13.65 -6.03
CA LYS A 93 -0.21 -14.21 -7.24
C LYS A 93 1.31 -14.26 -7.20
N LEU A 94 1.96 -13.22 -6.69
CA LEU A 94 3.41 -13.08 -6.74
C LEU A 94 4.13 -13.74 -5.54
N CYS A 95 3.48 -13.78 -4.38
CA CYS A 95 4.15 -14.11 -3.12
C CYS A 95 3.73 -15.46 -2.51
N VAL A 96 2.52 -15.97 -2.79
CA VAL A 96 2.06 -17.23 -2.17
C VAL A 96 2.92 -18.41 -2.62
N GLY A 97 3.31 -19.24 -1.65
CA GLY A 97 4.19 -20.40 -1.86
C GLY A 97 5.66 -20.05 -2.06
N LYS A 98 6.04 -18.77 -1.93
CA LYS A 98 7.44 -18.33 -2.00
C LYS A 98 8.02 -18.26 -0.59
N THR A 99 9.02 -19.09 -0.33
CA THR A 99 9.67 -19.20 0.98
C THR A 99 11.07 -18.60 1.02
N GLU A 100 11.63 -18.24 -0.14
CA GLU A 100 12.97 -17.69 -0.29
C GLU A 100 12.94 -16.44 -1.17
N ALA A 101 13.88 -15.54 -0.94
CA ALA A 101 14.04 -14.33 -1.73
C ALA A 101 14.61 -14.63 -3.12
N TYR A 102 14.22 -13.84 -4.12
CA TYR A 102 14.78 -13.92 -5.47
C TYR A 102 16.16 -13.25 -5.50
N GLN A 103 17.22 -14.01 -5.23
CA GLN A 103 18.57 -13.47 -5.07
C GLN A 103 19.06 -12.62 -6.26
N ASP A 104 18.73 -13.02 -7.48
CA ASP A 104 19.10 -12.25 -8.68
C ASP A 104 18.42 -10.89 -8.74
N LEU A 105 17.15 -10.82 -8.31
CA LEU A 105 16.42 -9.56 -8.24
C LEU A 105 16.93 -8.68 -7.09
N CYS A 106 17.29 -9.27 -5.95
CA CYS A 106 17.93 -8.54 -4.86
C CYS A 106 19.25 -7.92 -5.32
N ARG A 107 20.12 -8.68 -6.00
CA ARG A 107 21.38 -8.16 -6.55
C ARG A 107 21.16 -7.06 -7.59
N LEU A 108 20.14 -7.20 -8.43
CA LEU A 108 19.77 -6.17 -9.41
C LEU A 108 19.38 -4.87 -8.69
N PHE A 109 18.48 -4.98 -7.72
CA PHE A 109 18.00 -3.86 -6.92
C PHE A 109 19.12 -3.17 -6.14
N ASP A 110 20.02 -3.94 -5.49
CA ASP A 110 21.15 -3.40 -4.75
C ASP A 110 22.11 -2.63 -5.68
N ARG A 111 22.31 -3.13 -6.91
CA ARG A 111 23.14 -2.43 -7.89
C ARG A 111 22.48 -1.13 -8.36
N GLU A 112 21.19 -1.15 -8.64
CA GLU A 112 20.43 0.02 -9.11
C GLU A 112 20.33 1.10 -8.04
N THR A 113 20.16 0.71 -6.78
CA THR A 113 20.02 1.62 -5.65
C THR A 113 21.34 1.96 -4.96
N LYS A 114 22.46 1.40 -5.43
CA LYS A 114 23.77 1.46 -4.72
C LYS A 114 23.62 1.09 -3.25
N GLU A 115 23.09 -0.11 -3.00
CA GLU A 115 22.82 -0.65 -1.67
C GLU A 115 21.91 0.28 -0.84
N GLY A 116 20.91 0.89 -1.50
CA GLY A 116 19.97 1.83 -0.88
C GLY A 116 20.47 3.27 -0.72
N ALA A 117 21.68 3.62 -1.19
CA ALA A 117 22.16 5.00 -1.16
C ALA A 117 21.46 5.91 -2.18
N GLU A 118 20.98 5.36 -3.30
CA GLU A 118 20.31 6.06 -4.39
C GLU A 118 18.86 5.60 -4.54
N MET A 119 17.97 6.23 -3.77
CA MET A 119 16.54 5.87 -3.70
C MET A 119 15.62 6.85 -4.42
N ALA A 120 16.17 7.80 -5.19
CA ALA A 120 15.40 8.91 -5.78
C ALA A 120 14.22 8.45 -6.66
N PHE A 121 14.41 7.37 -7.43
CA PHE A 121 13.34 6.77 -8.24
C PHE A 121 12.19 6.26 -7.36
N TYR A 122 12.51 5.43 -6.36
CA TYR A 122 11.53 4.85 -5.43
C TYR A 122 10.81 5.91 -4.60
N ASN A 123 11.55 6.94 -4.14
CA ASN A 123 10.99 8.08 -3.42
C ASN A 123 9.99 8.87 -4.28
N ASN A 124 10.30 9.07 -5.56
CA ASN A 124 9.35 9.73 -6.47
C ASN A 124 8.05 8.93 -6.61
N LEU A 125 8.13 7.60 -6.70
CA LEU A 125 6.94 6.74 -6.77
C LEU A 125 6.13 6.78 -5.47
N LEU A 126 6.80 6.84 -4.31
CA LEU A 126 6.16 7.03 -3.02
C LEU A 126 5.41 8.37 -2.95
N ASP A 127 6.02 9.45 -3.43
CA ASP A 127 5.36 10.77 -3.50
C ASP A 127 4.09 10.72 -4.34
N GLN A 128 4.10 10.02 -5.49
CA GLN A 128 2.90 9.82 -6.32
C GLN A 128 1.80 9.04 -5.57
N ALA A 129 2.18 8.01 -4.81
CA ALA A 129 1.24 7.23 -4.01
C ALA A 129 0.55 8.10 -2.97
N VAL A 130 1.33 8.84 -2.18
CA VAL A 130 0.83 9.73 -1.13
C VAL A 130 -0.04 10.84 -1.71
N ALA A 131 0.42 11.51 -2.78
CA ALA A 131 -0.36 12.54 -3.46
C ALA A 131 -1.72 12.01 -3.96
N SER A 132 -1.76 10.76 -4.43
CA SER A 132 -3.01 10.11 -4.84
C SER A 132 -3.96 9.86 -3.67
N ILE A 133 -3.44 9.44 -2.51
CA ILE A 133 -4.24 9.28 -1.29
C ILE A 133 -4.85 10.61 -0.88
N VAL A 134 -4.02 11.65 -0.71
CA VAL A 134 -4.44 13.00 -0.30
C VAL A 134 -5.53 13.54 -1.22
N ARG A 135 -5.34 13.43 -2.55
CA ARG A 135 -6.31 13.90 -3.55
C ARG A 135 -7.66 13.20 -3.42
N LEU A 136 -7.66 11.87 -3.31
CA LEU A 136 -8.88 11.08 -3.21
C LEU A 136 -9.59 11.28 -1.87
N PHE A 137 -8.83 11.45 -0.78
CA PHE A 137 -9.36 11.77 0.53
C PHE A 137 -10.06 13.13 0.53
N LYS A 138 -9.40 14.17 0.01
CA LYS A 138 -9.98 15.51 -0.18
C LYS A 138 -11.26 15.44 -1.02
N LYS A 139 -11.24 14.75 -2.17
CA LYS A 139 -12.43 14.60 -3.04
C LYS A 139 -13.62 13.96 -2.32
N ARG A 140 -13.39 12.95 -1.47
CA ARG A 140 -14.45 12.29 -0.69
C ARG A 140 -15.01 13.17 0.42
N HIS A 141 -14.16 13.96 1.08
CA HIS A 141 -14.59 14.94 2.09
C HIS A 141 -15.45 16.03 1.47
N PHE A 142 -15.06 16.57 0.31
CA PHE A 142 -15.92 17.53 -0.40
C PHE A 142 -17.24 16.89 -0.84
N GLY A 143 -17.23 15.65 -1.33
CA GLY A 143 -18.46 14.96 -1.73
C GLY A 143 -19.46 14.72 -0.59
N SER A 144 -19.00 14.41 0.63
CA SER A 144 -19.87 14.22 1.79
C SER A 144 -20.47 15.53 2.31
N LEU A 145 -19.74 16.65 2.20
CA LEU A 145 -20.21 17.98 2.60
C LEU A 145 -21.44 18.46 1.80
N PHE A 146 -21.56 18.08 0.52
CA PHE A 146 -22.70 18.49 -0.32
C PHE A 146 -23.87 17.50 -0.34
N ALA A 147 -23.68 16.27 0.17
CA ALA A 147 -24.72 15.23 0.18
C ALA A 147 -25.67 15.32 1.40
N GLY A 148 -25.27 16.00 2.48
CA GLY A 148 -26.08 16.16 3.68
C GLY A 148 -26.88 17.47 3.71
N ARG A 149 -28.21 17.40 3.56
CA ARG A 149 -29.11 18.50 3.94
C ARG A 149 -29.05 18.68 5.46
N GLY A 150 -28.13 19.51 5.94
CA GLY A 150 -27.94 19.79 7.37
C GLY A 150 -26.47 19.72 7.77
N GLY A 151 -25.64 20.55 7.12
CA GLY A 151 -24.19 20.59 7.31
C GLY A 151 -23.78 20.81 8.76
N LYS A 152 -23.53 19.71 9.46
CA LYS A 152 -22.64 19.70 10.62
C LYS A 152 -21.24 19.62 10.01
N LEU A 153 -20.45 20.67 10.19
CA LEU A 153 -19.03 20.67 9.85
C LEU A 153 -18.41 19.42 10.50
N LEU A 154 -18.05 18.42 9.69
CA LEU A 154 -17.14 17.39 10.16
C LEU A 154 -15.86 18.12 10.52
N ASP A 155 -15.45 17.93 11.77
CA ASP A 155 -14.54 18.79 12.49
C ASP A 155 -13.29 19.13 11.66
N THR A 156 -12.91 20.41 11.66
CA THR A 156 -11.79 20.97 10.88
C THR A 156 -10.43 20.33 11.24
N GLN A 157 -10.43 19.43 12.24
CA GLN A 157 -9.31 18.62 12.70
C GLN A 157 -9.09 17.32 11.89
N GLN A 158 -9.98 16.95 10.97
CA GLN A 158 -9.91 15.68 10.20
C GLN A 158 -9.26 15.81 8.81
N GLN A 159 -8.42 16.83 8.59
CA GLN A 159 -7.74 16.99 7.32
C GLN A 159 -6.45 16.17 7.32
N ILE A 160 -6.36 15.15 6.45
CA ILE A 160 -5.07 14.69 5.94
C ILE A 160 -4.49 15.89 5.20
N LYS A 161 -3.49 16.53 5.82
CA LYS A 161 -2.95 17.79 5.32
C LYS A 161 -1.82 17.52 4.36
N ASP A 162 -0.91 16.60 4.70
CA ASP A 162 0.37 16.43 4.00
C ASP A 162 0.95 15.00 4.10
N SER A 163 2.06 14.77 3.40
CA SER A 163 2.75 13.47 3.34
C SER A 163 3.28 12.98 4.69
N GLU A 164 3.54 13.91 5.61
CA GLU A 164 4.04 13.63 6.97
C GLU A 164 3.02 12.89 7.84
N ASP A 165 1.76 12.81 7.41
CA ASP A 165 0.73 12.06 8.11
C ASP A 165 0.82 10.54 7.87
N PHE A 166 1.72 10.08 6.98
CA PHE A 166 1.87 8.68 6.59
C PHE A 166 3.24 8.11 6.93
N GLU A 167 3.23 6.91 7.52
CA GLU A 167 4.41 6.09 7.76
C GLU A 167 4.47 4.95 6.73
N LEU A 168 5.68 4.65 6.21
CA LEU A 168 5.87 3.52 5.30
C LEU A 168 6.04 2.22 6.09
N LEU A 169 5.00 1.38 6.10
CA LEU A 169 5.08 0.07 6.75
C LEU A 169 5.94 -0.91 5.98
N SER A 170 5.62 -1.07 4.70
CA SER A 170 6.25 -2.05 3.83
C SER A 170 5.99 -1.75 2.37
N TRP A 171 6.77 -2.37 1.52
CA TRP A 171 6.66 -2.18 0.08
C TRP A 171 7.12 -3.41 -0.70
N LEU A 172 6.47 -3.66 -1.83
CA LEU A 172 6.76 -4.78 -2.72
C LEU A 172 7.19 -4.22 -4.07
N VAL A 173 8.46 -4.40 -4.42
CA VAL A 173 9.02 -4.03 -5.72
C VAL A 173 8.72 -5.14 -6.71
N ILE A 174 8.17 -4.78 -7.87
CA ILE A 174 7.83 -5.67 -8.98
C ILE A 174 8.72 -5.26 -10.15
N GLN A 175 9.67 -6.10 -10.56
CA GLN A 175 10.64 -5.80 -11.62
C GLN A 175 10.94 -6.99 -12.53
#